data_AF-A0A840FZM7-F1
#
_entry.id   AF-A0A840FZM7-F1
#
_cell.length_a   1.000
_cell.length_b   1.000
_cell.length_c   1.000
_cell.angle_alpha   90.00
_cell.angle_beta   90.00
_cell.angle_gamma   90.00
#
_symmetry.space_group_name_H-M   'P 1'
#
loop_
_entity.id
_entity.type
_entity.pdbx_description
1 polymer ?
#
loop_
_entity_poly.entity_id
_entity_poly.type
_entity_poly.pdbx_seq_one_letter_code
_entity_poly.pdbx_strand_id
1 'polypeptide(L)'
;MGVAEVKAFLTDLAVNGKVSAATQTQALSALLFLYREVLGMDLPWLDGLVRAKPSQRIPTVLSVGEVQRLMACLDGVLALMARLLYGTGMRLMECIRLRVKDVDFDRHEITIRQGKGGKDRITMLPQALALPLHAQLEKVRAVYDMDRENRVPGVEMPDAIARKYPKAPETWA
;
A
#
# COMPACT_ATOMS: atom_id res chain seq x y z
N MET A 1 -7.37 -20.94 -24.75
CA MET A 1 -6.75 -20.30 -25.93
C MET A 1 -5.40 -20.98 -26.14
N GLY A 2 -5.01 -21.22 -27.37
CA GLY A 2 -3.71 -21.81 -27.70
C GLY A 2 -2.58 -20.77 -27.78
N VAL A 3 -1.43 -21.26 -28.24
CA VAL A 3 -0.20 -20.46 -28.43
C VAL A 3 -0.40 -19.29 -29.39
N ALA A 4 -1.15 -19.52 -30.47
CA ALA A 4 -1.36 -18.56 -31.52
C ALA A 4 -2.20 -17.38 -31.02
N GLU A 5 -3.24 -17.66 -30.25
CA GLU A 5 -4.17 -16.66 -29.74
C GLU A 5 -3.54 -15.80 -28.65
N VAL A 6 -2.70 -16.39 -27.79
CA VAL A 6 -1.95 -15.63 -26.79
C VAL A 6 -0.91 -14.72 -27.45
N LYS A 7 -0.17 -15.20 -28.45
CA LYS A 7 0.75 -14.35 -29.23
C LYS A 7 0.00 -13.24 -29.95
N ALA A 8 -1.10 -13.57 -30.63
CA ALA A 8 -1.93 -12.60 -31.33
C ALA A 8 -2.47 -11.52 -30.38
N PHE A 9 -2.94 -11.89 -29.20
CA PHE A 9 -3.41 -10.96 -28.18
C PHE A 9 -2.30 -10.01 -27.70
N LEU A 10 -1.12 -10.55 -27.37
CA LEU A 10 0.00 -9.73 -26.90
C LEU A 10 0.55 -8.81 -28.01
N THR A 11 0.57 -9.29 -29.26
CA THR A 11 0.94 -8.48 -30.43
C THR A 11 -0.10 -7.39 -30.71
N ASP A 12 -1.39 -7.71 -30.62
CA ASP A 12 -2.48 -6.75 -30.81
C ASP A 12 -2.40 -5.64 -29.75
N LEU A 13 -2.17 -5.98 -28.48
CA LEU A 13 -1.92 -5.01 -27.41
C LEU A 13 -0.75 -4.08 -27.74
N ALA A 14 0.34 -4.61 -28.29
CA ALA A 14 1.52 -3.82 -28.62
C ALA A 14 1.32 -2.93 -29.85
N VAL A 15 0.74 -3.46 -30.93
CA VAL A 15 0.68 -2.81 -32.24
C VAL A 15 -0.57 -1.93 -32.39
N ASN A 16 -1.74 -2.49 -32.09
CA ASN A 16 -3.02 -1.79 -32.25
C ASN A 16 -3.40 -1.03 -30.97
N GLY A 17 -3.26 -1.69 -29.81
CA GLY A 17 -3.50 -1.07 -28.50
C GLY A 17 -2.47 -0.03 -28.11
N LYS A 18 -1.25 -0.07 -28.69
CA LYS A 18 -0.12 0.83 -28.39
C LYS A 18 0.13 1.00 -26.89
N VAL A 19 -0.13 -0.05 -26.11
CA VAL A 19 -0.02 0.01 -24.66
C VAL A 19 1.43 0.05 -24.20
N SER A 20 1.65 0.62 -23.01
CA SER A 20 3.00 0.72 -22.44
C SER A 20 3.66 -0.64 -22.23
N ALA A 21 4.99 -0.68 -22.21
CA ALA A 21 5.78 -1.88 -21.89
C ALA A 21 5.37 -2.52 -20.55
N ALA A 22 5.01 -1.69 -19.56
CA ALA A 22 4.53 -2.16 -18.26
C ALA A 22 3.18 -2.87 -18.37
N THR A 23 2.26 -2.33 -19.16
CA THR A 23 0.94 -2.92 -19.42
C THR A 23 1.07 -4.27 -20.14
N GLN A 24 1.95 -4.38 -21.13
CA GLN A 24 2.22 -5.65 -21.83
C GLN A 24 2.81 -6.69 -20.87
N THR A 25 3.76 -6.28 -20.03
CA THR A 25 4.39 -7.17 -19.04
C THR A 25 3.38 -7.66 -18.01
N GLN A 26 2.45 -6.80 -17.59
CA GLN A 26 1.35 -7.18 -16.70
C GLN A 26 0.40 -8.19 -17.36
N ALA A 27 0.01 -7.96 -18.61
CA ALA A 27 -0.82 -8.89 -19.37
C ALA A 27 -0.14 -10.27 -19.54
N LEU A 28 1.15 -10.29 -19.89
CA LEU A 28 1.93 -11.52 -19.95
C LEU A 28 1.99 -12.24 -18.60
N SER A 29 2.18 -11.50 -17.51
CA SER A 29 2.23 -12.07 -16.15
C SER A 29 0.88 -12.67 -15.74
N ALA A 30 -0.24 -12.03 -16.12
CA ALA A 30 -1.59 -12.55 -15.88
C ALA A 30 -1.87 -13.84 -16.67
N LEU A 31 -1.41 -13.93 -17.93
CA LEU A 31 -1.54 -15.14 -18.73
C LEU A 31 -0.69 -16.28 -18.16
N LEU A 32 0.57 -16.00 -17.80
CA LEU A 32 1.44 -16.98 -17.13
C LEU A 32 0.75 -17.54 -15.88
N PHE A 33 0.20 -16.67 -15.02
CA PHE A 33 -0.53 -17.09 -13.82
C PHE A 33 -1.77 -17.93 -14.14
N LEU A 34 -2.60 -17.51 -15.09
CA LEU A 34 -3.80 -18.26 -15.49
C LEU A 34 -3.44 -19.68 -15.96
N TYR A 35 -2.47 -19.82 -16.88
CA TYR A 35 -2.16 -21.14 -17.43
C TYR A 35 -1.45 -22.04 -16.44
N ARG A 36 -0.43 -21.54 -15.72
CA ARG A 36 0.31 -22.37 -14.75
C ARG A 36 -0.50 -22.67 -13.49
N GLU A 37 -0.98 -21.64 -12.81
CA GLU A 37 -1.50 -21.76 -11.45
C GLU A 37 -2.98 -22.14 -11.43
N VAL A 38 -3.77 -21.67 -12.40
CA VAL A 38 -5.22 -21.92 -12.43
C VAL A 38 -5.56 -23.13 -13.29
N LEU A 39 -4.96 -23.24 -14.48
CA LEU A 39 -5.27 -24.32 -15.44
C LEU A 39 -4.31 -25.52 -15.35
N GLY A 40 -3.21 -25.42 -14.60
CA GLY A 40 -2.23 -26.51 -14.46
C GLY A 40 -1.51 -26.87 -15.76
N MET A 41 -1.46 -25.94 -16.72
CA MET A 41 -0.84 -26.13 -18.04
C MET A 41 0.52 -25.46 -18.07
N ASP A 42 1.57 -26.24 -18.33
CA ASP A 42 2.89 -25.67 -18.54
C ASP A 42 3.01 -25.14 -19.98
N LEU A 43 3.50 -23.91 -20.13
CA LEU A 43 3.66 -23.25 -21.43
C LEU A 43 5.14 -22.85 -21.63
N PRO A 44 6.02 -23.80 -22.03
CA PRO A 44 7.46 -23.56 -22.12
C PRO A 44 7.84 -22.42 -23.09
N TRP A 45 7.01 -22.18 -24.10
CA TRP A 45 7.23 -21.14 -25.12
C TRP A 45 6.86 -19.74 -24.64
N LEU A 46 6.11 -19.61 -23.53
CA LEU A 46 5.68 -18.32 -22.98
C LEU A 46 6.83 -17.63 -22.24
N ASP A 47 7.77 -18.40 -21.68
CA ASP A 47 9.00 -17.91 -21.05
C ASP A 47 9.98 -17.27 -22.07
N GLY A 48 9.88 -17.63 -23.35
CA GLY A 48 10.71 -17.08 -24.43
C GLY A 48 10.20 -15.74 -25.00
N LEU A 49 9.07 -15.22 -24.51
CA LEU A 49 8.55 -13.93 -24.95
C LEU A 49 9.41 -12.79 -24.39
N VAL A 50 9.97 -11.99 -25.29
CA VAL A 50 10.77 -10.82 -24.94
C VAL A 50 9.88 -9.84 -24.19
N ARG A 51 10.17 -9.65 -22.89
CA ARG A 51 9.51 -8.62 -22.09
C ARG A 51 9.92 -7.25 -22.62
N ALA A 52 8.94 -6.39 -22.85
CA ALA A 52 9.19 -5.03 -23.24
C ALA A 52 10.02 -4.33 -22.14
N LYS A 53 11.16 -3.74 -22.51
CA LYS A 53 12.02 -3.02 -21.55
C LYS A 53 11.25 -1.80 -21.03
N PRO A 54 11.01 -1.68 -19.71
CA PRO A 54 10.39 -0.49 -19.18
C PRO A 54 11.29 0.72 -19.39
N SER A 55 10.72 1.82 -19.88
CA SER A 55 11.35 3.13 -19.86
C SER A 55 11.58 3.52 -18.40
N GLN A 56 12.83 3.76 -18.00
CA GLN A 56 13.14 4.35 -16.70
C GLN A 56 12.74 5.83 -16.75
N ARG A 57 11.64 6.17 -16.06
CA ARG A 57 11.29 7.57 -15.81
C ARG A 57 12.05 8.03 -14.58
N ILE A 58 12.74 9.17 -14.70
CA ILE A 58 13.32 9.85 -13.55
C ILE A 58 12.15 10.31 -12.66
N PRO A 59 12.15 10.00 -11.36
CA PRO A 59 11.12 10.50 -10.46
C PRO A 59 11.11 12.03 -10.44
N THR A 60 9.97 12.64 -10.76
CA THR A 60 9.76 14.07 -10.53
C THR A 60 9.50 14.28 -9.05
N VAL A 61 10.33 15.10 -8.39
CA VAL A 61 10.18 15.45 -6.97
C VAL A 61 9.68 16.87 -6.84
N LEU A 62 8.88 17.13 -5.80
CA LEU A 62 8.45 18.48 -5.46
C LEU A 62 9.57 19.23 -4.76
N SER A 63 9.75 20.50 -5.13
CA SER A 63 10.57 21.45 -4.37
C SER A 63 9.96 21.75 -3.01
N VAL A 64 10.77 22.22 -2.07
CA VAL A 64 10.30 22.62 -0.73
C VAL A 64 9.16 23.64 -0.81
N GLY A 65 9.24 24.61 -1.73
CA GLY A 65 8.19 25.61 -1.91
C GLY A 65 6.87 25.03 -2.46
N GLU A 66 6.94 24.03 -3.35
CA GLU A 66 5.75 23.32 -3.84
C GLU A 66 5.10 22.50 -2.72
N VAL A 67 5.91 21.82 -1.91
CA VAL A 67 5.41 21.08 -0.74
C VAL A 67 4.71 22.02 0.23
N GLN A 68 5.30 23.18 0.54
CA GLN A 68 4.67 24.17 1.43
C GLN A 68 3.31 24.64 0.90
N ARG A 69 3.21 24.97 -0.39
CA ARG A 69 1.95 25.38 -1.02
C ARG A 69 0.91 24.25 -1.00
N LEU A 70 1.33 23.03 -1.31
CA LEU A 70 0.45 21.85 -1.24
C LEU A 70 -0.09 21.66 0.17
N MET A 71 0.78 21.70 1.18
CA MET A 71 0.40 21.50 2.59
C MET A 71 -0.50 22.61 3.14
N ALA A 72 -0.43 23.82 2.57
CA ALA A 72 -1.30 24.94 2.93
C ALA A 72 -2.73 24.80 2.38
N CYS A 73 -2.93 24.01 1.32
CA CYS A 73 -4.24 23.75 0.72
C CYS A 73 -4.96 22.53 1.33
N LEU A 74 -4.33 21.82 2.27
CA LEU A 74 -4.89 20.62 2.88
C LEU A 74 -5.36 20.91 4.30
N ASP A 75 -6.44 20.27 4.71
CA ASP A 75 -7.01 20.34 6.04
C ASP A 75 -7.35 18.96 6.63
N GLY A 76 -7.70 18.95 7.92
CA GLY A 76 -8.16 17.77 8.63
C GLY A 76 -7.20 16.58 8.57
N VAL A 77 -7.79 15.39 8.40
CA VAL A 77 -7.05 14.11 8.38
C VAL A 77 -6.16 13.99 7.14
N LEU A 78 -6.59 14.54 5.99
CA LEU A 78 -5.80 14.51 4.76
C LEU A 78 -4.50 15.30 4.90
N ALA A 79 -4.54 16.47 5.56
CA ALA A 79 -3.34 17.22 5.89
C ALA A 79 -2.39 16.43 6.80
N LEU A 80 -2.92 15.77 7.83
CA LEU A 80 -2.13 14.95 8.73
C LEU A 80 -1.45 13.78 8.00
N MET A 81 -2.20 13.07 7.15
CA MET A 81 -1.68 11.99 6.32
C MET A 81 -0.61 12.48 5.34
N ALA A 82 -0.83 13.60 4.66
CA ALA A 82 0.16 14.17 3.75
C ALA A 82 1.47 14.50 4.49
N ARG A 83 1.37 15.10 5.68
CA ARG A 83 2.54 15.42 6.51
C ARG A 83 3.26 14.18 7.02
N LEU A 84 2.53 13.11 7.37
CA LEU A 84 3.11 11.81 7.73
C LEU A 84 3.89 11.22 6.55
N LEU A 85 3.28 11.16 5.37
CA LEU A 85 3.93 10.64 4.15
C LEU A 85 5.21 11.41 3.85
N TYR A 86 5.16 12.74 3.91
CA TYR A 86 6.31 13.60 3.65
C TYR A 86 7.41 13.45 4.71
N GLY A 87 7.04 13.50 6.00
CA GLY A 87 8.00 13.52 7.11
C GLY A 87 8.63 12.17 7.44
N THR A 88 7.99 11.06 7.08
CA THR A 88 8.44 9.70 7.44
C THR A 88 8.90 8.87 6.25
N GLY A 89 8.58 9.30 5.03
CA GLY A 89 8.85 8.55 3.80
C GLY A 89 8.07 7.23 3.68
N MET A 90 7.01 7.04 4.48
CA MET A 90 6.16 5.86 4.37
C MET A 90 5.31 5.89 3.09
N ARG A 91 4.88 4.72 2.63
CA ARG A 91 4.00 4.59 1.46
C ARG A 91 2.56 4.89 1.84
N LEU A 92 1.73 5.23 0.85
CA LEU A 92 0.29 5.48 1.04
C LEU A 92 -0.39 4.35 1.83
N MET A 93 -0.21 3.11 1.40
CA MET A 93 -0.84 1.95 2.06
C MET A 93 -0.32 1.71 3.48
N GLU A 94 0.91 2.12 3.78
CA GLU A 94 1.49 2.04 5.13
C GLU A 94 0.85 3.12 6.03
N CYS A 95 0.64 4.33 5.51
CA CYS A 95 -0.02 5.43 6.23
C CYS A 95 -1.50 5.15 6.53
N ILE A 96 -2.27 4.65 5.56
CA ILE A 96 -3.73 4.45 5.77
C ILE A 96 -4.04 3.23 6.64
N ARG A 97 -3.08 2.32 6.80
CA ARG A 97 -3.20 1.11 7.63
C ARG A 97 -2.48 1.24 8.97
N LEU A 98 -1.93 2.42 9.28
CA LEU A 98 -1.22 2.67 10.52
C LEU A 98 -2.14 2.47 11.71
N ARG A 99 -1.69 1.68 12.71
CA ARG A 99 -2.48 1.40 13.91
C ARG A 99 -1.98 2.22 15.09
N VAL A 100 -2.86 2.42 16.08
CA VAL A 100 -2.52 3.13 17.34
C VAL A 100 -1.24 2.55 17.97
N LYS A 101 -1.14 1.22 18.02
CA LYS A 101 -0.02 0.48 18.64
C LYS A 101 1.29 0.56 17.86
N ASP A 102 1.27 1.09 16.64
CA ASP A 102 2.46 1.23 15.81
C ASP A 102 3.16 2.58 16.08
N VAL A 103 2.55 3.51 16.81
CA VAL A 103 3.11 4.84 17.10
C VAL A 103 3.63 4.88 18.54
N ASP A 104 4.93 5.10 18.70
CA ASP A 104 5.60 5.26 19.99
C ASP A 104 6.02 6.73 20.16
N PHE A 105 5.28 7.47 20.99
CA PHE A 105 5.53 8.89 21.24
C PHE A 105 6.73 9.13 22.17
N ASP A 106 7.07 8.17 23.03
CA ASP A 106 8.22 8.31 23.94
C ASP A 106 9.52 8.17 23.13
N ARG A 107 9.58 7.16 22.27
CA ARG A 107 10.73 6.93 21.38
C ARG A 107 10.73 7.79 20.13
N HIS A 108 9.62 8.47 19.84
CA HIS A 108 9.42 9.22 18.59
C HIS A 108 9.63 8.33 17.36
N GLU A 109 8.99 7.15 17.38
CA GLU A 109 9.13 6.11 16.37
C GLU A 109 7.77 5.65 15.84
N ILE A 110 7.74 5.23 14.59
CA ILE A 110 6.61 4.55 13.97
C ILE A 110 7.06 3.20 13.43
N THR A 111 6.40 2.13 13.87
CA THR A 111 6.60 0.78 13.38
C THR A 111 5.74 0.55 12.14
N ILE A 112 6.36 0.48 10.97
CA ILE A 112 5.68 0.11 9.73
C ILE A 112 5.61 -1.40 9.62
N ARG A 113 4.40 -1.94 9.75
CA ARG A 113 4.11 -3.37 9.60
C ARG A 113 4.02 -3.80 8.14
N GLN A 114 4.50 -5.00 7.84
CA GLN A 114 4.41 -5.60 6.49
C GLN A 114 4.89 -4.64 5.38
N GLY A 115 6.07 -4.05 5.59
CA GLY A 115 6.74 -3.23 4.56
C GLY A 115 7.11 -4.04 3.33
N LYS A 116 7.98 -3.48 2.48
CA LYS A 116 8.38 -4.17 1.23
C LYS A 116 8.97 -5.54 1.54
N GLY A 117 8.41 -6.59 0.93
CA GLY A 117 8.83 -7.98 1.16
C GLY A 117 8.33 -8.57 2.48
N GLY A 118 7.29 -7.99 3.08
CA GLY A 118 6.68 -8.50 4.32
C GLY A 118 7.51 -8.24 5.58
N LYS A 119 8.50 -7.34 5.51
CA LYS A 119 9.37 -7.01 6.65
C LYS A 119 8.89 -5.76 7.38
N ASP A 120 8.83 -5.84 8.69
CA ASP A 120 8.61 -4.68 9.55
C ASP A 120 9.85 -3.77 9.53
N ARG A 121 9.63 -2.47 9.65
CA ARG A 121 10.71 -1.47 9.82
C ARG A 121 10.25 -0.32 10.69
N ILE A 122 11.21 0.35 11.32
CA ILE A 122 10.95 1.56 12.09
C ILE A 122 11.28 2.79 11.22
N THR A 123 10.46 3.83 11.33
CA THR A 123 10.76 5.18 10.84
C THR A 123 10.60 6.18 11.97
N MET A 124 11.17 7.37 11.83
CA MET A 124 11.10 8.42 12.86
C MET A 124 9.74 9.12 12.80
N LEU A 125 9.17 9.42 13.96
CA LEU A 125 8.01 10.30 14.11
C LEU A 125 8.50 11.76 14.21
N PRO A 126 8.17 12.64 13.25
CA PRO A 126 8.51 14.05 13.37
C PRO A 126 7.83 14.71 14.57
N GLN A 127 8.59 15.43 15.40
CA GLN A 127 8.08 16.10 16.61
C GLN A 127 6.82 16.95 16.33
N ALA A 128 6.82 17.67 15.21
CA ALA A 128 5.70 18.54 14.81
C ALA A 128 4.38 17.78 14.58
N LEU A 129 4.43 16.46 14.42
CA LEU A 129 3.25 15.62 14.20
C LEU A 129 2.77 14.94 15.48
N ALA A 130 3.52 14.97 16.58
CA ALA A 130 3.12 14.36 17.84
C ALA A 130 1.78 14.93 18.35
N LEU A 131 1.66 16.26 18.45
CA LEU A 131 0.44 16.90 18.93
C LEU A 131 -0.77 16.67 17.99
N PRO A 132 -0.66 16.86 16.66
CA PRO A 132 -1.75 16.49 15.74
C PRO A 132 -2.16 15.01 15.79
N LEU A 133 -1.20 14.09 15.99
CA LEU A 133 -1.49 12.67 16.15
C LEU A 133 -2.22 12.37 17.46
N HIS A 134 -1.82 12.99 18.58
CA HIS A 134 -2.59 12.87 19.82
C HIS A 134 -4.03 13.33 19.65
N ALA A 135 -4.25 14.49 18.99
CA ALA A 135 -5.60 14.96 18.70
C ALA A 135 -6.38 13.99 17.80
N GLN A 136 -5.72 13.31 16.86
CA GLN A 136 -6.34 12.27 16.06
C GLN A 136 -6.65 11.01 16.88
N LEU A 137 -5.78 10.62 17.82
CA LEU A 137 -6.01 9.50 18.72
C LEU A 137 -7.23 9.71 19.61
N GLU A 138 -7.43 10.93 20.14
CA GLU A 138 -8.63 11.27 20.92
C GLU A 138 -9.93 11.08 20.10
N LYS A 139 -9.91 11.53 18.83
CA LYS A 139 -11.06 11.32 17.93
C LYS A 139 -11.32 9.85 17.65
N VAL A 140 -10.27 9.08 17.37
CA VAL A 140 -10.38 7.64 17.10
C VAL A 140 -10.78 6.90 18.38
N ARG A 141 -10.40 7.40 19.56
CA ARG A 141 -10.80 6.82 20.84
C ARG A 141 -12.30 6.94 21.07
N ALA A 142 -12.89 8.09 20.77
CA ALA A 142 -14.34 8.27 20.81
C ALA A 142 -15.08 7.30 19.87
N VAL A 143 -14.56 7.07 18.66
CA VAL A 143 -15.11 6.08 17.72
C VAL A 143 -15.00 4.67 18.31
N TYR A 144 -13.83 4.31 18.85
CA TYR A 144 -13.60 3.01 19.47
C TYR A 144 -14.55 2.75 20.64
N ASP A 145 -14.73 3.72 21.54
CA ASP A 145 -15.62 3.57 22.70
C ASP A 145 -17.07 3.36 22.25
N MET A 146 -17.52 4.10 21.22
CA MET A 146 -18.84 3.92 20.60
C MET A 146 -18.99 2.55 19.91
N ASP A 147 -17.95 2.06 19.25
CA ASP A 147 -17.95 0.72 18.64
C ASP A 147 -18.04 -0.39 19.70
N ARG A 148 -17.39 -0.20 20.87
CA ARG A 148 -17.48 -1.15 21.98
C ARG A 148 -18.88 -1.18 22.60
N GLU A 149 -19.50 -0.01 22.77
CA GLU A 149 -20.87 0.09 23.27
C GLU A 149 -21.87 -0.58 22.32
N ASN A 150 -21.73 -0.34 21.02
CA ASN A 150 -22.60 -0.91 19.98
C ASN A 150 -22.25 -2.36 19.58
N ARG A 151 -21.26 -2.97 20.23
CA ARG A 151 -20.78 -4.34 19.94
C ARG A 151 -20.42 -4.55 18.46
N VAL A 152 -19.85 -3.52 17.85
CA VAL A 152 -19.34 -3.61 16.47
C VAL A 152 -18.22 -4.64 16.44
N PRO A 153 -18.16 -5.56 15.46
CA PRO A 153 -17.02 -6.45 15.29
C PRO A 153 -15.73 -5.64 15.17
N GLY A 154 -14.66 -6.11 15.80
CA GLY A 154 -13.37 -5.40 15.78
C GLY A 154 -12.77 -5.22 14.38
N VAL A 155 -11.63 -4.54 14.33
CA VAL A 155 -10.96 -4.21 13.05
C VAL A 155 -10.29 -5.42 12.40
N GLU A 156 -10.07 -5.36 11.09
CA GLU A 156 -9.24 -6.34 10.37
C GLU A 156 -7.87 -6.47 11.05
N MET A 157 -7.35 -7.69 11.14
CA MET A 157 -6.03 -7.99 11.70
C MET A 157 -5.21 -8.75 10.67
N PRO A 158 -3.90 -8.48 10.55
CA PRO A 158 -3.09 -9.12 9.54
C PRO A 158 -2.96 -10.64 9.81
N ASP A 159 -2.92 -11.39 8.70
CA ASP A 159 -2.67 -12.84 8.68
C ASP A 159 -3.58 -13.61 9.64
N ALA A 160 -3.01 -14.51 10.45
CA ALA A 160 -3.74 -15.30 11.43
C ALA A 160 -3.71 -14.70 12.84
N ILE A 161 -3.39 -13.40 13.00
CA ILE A 161 -3.27 -12.79 14.34
C ILE A 161 -4.58 -12.85 15.10
N ALA A 162 -5.71 -12.60 14.45
CA ALA A 162 -7.03 -12.72 15.09
C ALA A 162 -7.33 -14.14 15.57
N ARG A 163 -6.76 -15.18 14.94
CA ARG A 163 -6.92 -16.58 15.39
C ARG A 163 -6.13 -16.83 16.68
N LYS A 164 -4.90 -16.29 16.77
CA LYS A 164 -4.05 -16.44 17.95
C LYS A 164 -4.51 -15.54 19.11
N TYR A 165 -5.01 -14.36 18.80
CA TYR A 165 -5.48 -13.35 19.76
C TYR A 165 -6.88 -12.87 19.36
N PRO A 166 -7.95 -13.61 19.71
CA PRO A 166 -9.33 -13.30 19.29
C PRO A 166 -9.83 -11.91 19.66
N LYS A 167 -9.30 -11.33 20.75
CA LYS A 167 -9.69 -9.99 21.22
C LYS A 167 -8.85 -8.85 20.64
N ALA A 168 -7.76 -9.14 19.93
CA ALA A 168 -6.88 -8.11 19.38
C ALA A 168 -7.60 -7.10 18.43
N PRO A 169 -8.56 -7.51 17.57
CA PRO A 169 -9.40 -6.60 16.79
C PRO A 169 -10.16 -5.54 17.61
N GLU A 170 -10.42 -5.83 18.88
CA GLU A 170 -11.31 -5.07 19.75
C GLU A 170 -10.56 -4.37 20.89
N THR A 171 -9.22 -4.34 20.83
CA THR A 171 -8.39 -3.84 21.92
C THR A 171 -7.64 -2.58 21.49
N TRP A 172 -7.80 -1.50 22.27
CA TRP A 172 -7.13 -0.20 22.02
C TRP A 172 -5.60 -0.26 22.14
N ALA A 173 -5.09 -0.84 23.23
CA ALA A 173 -3.66 -0.96 23.55
C ALA A 173 -3.38 -2.35 24.13
#